data_AF-A0A9X4L565-F1
#
_entry.id   AF-A0A9X4L565-F1
#
_cell.length_a   1.000
_cell.length_b   1.000
_cell.length_c   1.000
_cell.angle_alpha   90.00
_cell.angle_beta   90.00
_cell.angle_gamma   90.00
#
_symmetry.space_group_name_H-M   'P 1'
#
loop_
_entity.id
_entity.type
_entity.pdbx_description
1 polymer ?
#
loop_
_entity_poly.entity_id
_entity_poly.type
_entity_poly.pdbx_seq_one_letter_code
_entity_poly.pdbx_strand_id
1 'polypeptide(L)'
;MTKKIYNLEEKRTQRPVLVVTDDKYRFVYDVIKIFKRRLHAIYSDKTKRFVDENEFFEEIDLLKKVKDNIVLAEKNNPRAVSDIMRLLETIADMLDMKIEVADIKQT
;
A
#
# COMPACT_ATOMS: atom_id res chain seq x y z
N MET A 1 -4.27 -8.09 27.24
CA MET A 1 -4.60 -7.92 25.81
C MET A 1 -3.30 -7.87 25.04
N THR A 2 -3.11 -8.73 24.04
CA THR A 2 -1.95 -8.67 23.14
C THR A 2 -2.12 -7.44 22.26
N LYS A 3 -1.17 -6.52 22.30
CA LYS A 3 -1.19 -5.32 21.45
C LYS A 3 -0.68 -5.68 20.06
N LYS A 4 -1.13 -4.97 19.02
CA LYS A 4 -0.69 -5.20 17.63
C LYS A 4 0.05 -3.98 17.09
N ILE A 5 1.16 -4.23 16.40
CA ILE A 5 1.85 -3.23 15.58
C ILE A 5 1.52 -3.52 14.12
N TYR A 6 1.05 -2.50 13.41
CA TYR A 6 0.84 -2.50 11.98
C TYR A 6 1.92 -1.63 11.34
N ASN A 7 2.64 -2.19 10.37
CA ASN A 7 3.77 -1.55 9.73
C ASN A 7 3.61 -1.57 8.21
N LEU A 8 3.97 -0.48 7.56
CA LEU A 8 4.13 -0.37 6.11
C LEU A 8 5.60 -0.02 5.84
N GLU A 9 6.27 -0.80 5.02
CA GLU A 9 7.70 -0.67 4.73
C GLU A 9 7.97 -0.58 3.24
N GLU A 10 9.07 0.06 2.85
CA GLU A 10 9.60 -0.05 1.49
C GLU A 10 10.41 -1.34 1.34
N LYS A 11 10.05 -2.20 0.38
CA LYS A 11 10.74 -3.50 0.19
C LYS A 11 12.24 -3.35 -0.06
N ARG A 12 12.64 -2.35 -0.86
CA ARG A 12 14.03 -2.18 -1.29
C ARG A 12 14.96 -1.79 -0.14
N THR A 13 14.48 -0.96 0.77
CA THR A 13 15.31 -0.38 1.84
C THR A 13 14.97 -0.92 3.22
N GLN A 14 13.88 -1.70 3.33
CA GLN A 14 13.29 -2.16 4.59
C GLN A 14 13.03 -1.01 5.58
N ARG A 15 12.83 0.21 5.05
CA ARG A 15 12.56 1.38 5.88
C ARG A 15 11.07 1.45 6.21
N PRO A 16 10.71 1.66 7.49
CA PRO A 16 9.33 1.88 7.87
C PRO A 16 8.85 3.22 7.32
N VAL A 17 7.72 3.18 6.60
CA VAL A 17 7.01 4.33 6.06
C VAL A 17 5.89 4.76 7.01
N LEU A 18 5.24 3.80 7.66
CA LEU A 18 4.17 4.03 8.62
C LEU A 18 4.15 2.92 9.67
N VAL A 19 4.12 3.31 10.95
CA VAL A 19 3.97 2.40 12.08
C VAL A 19 2.78 2.86 12.93
N VAL A 20 1.81 1.99 13.17
CA VAL A 20 0.63 2.27 14.00
C VAL A 20 0.44 1.15 15.00
N THR A 21 0.20 1.49 16.28
CA THR A 21 -0.04 0.51 17.35
C THR A 21 -1.51 0.53 17.75
N ASP A 22 -2.12 -0.66 17.87
CA ASP A 22 -3.48 -0.91 18.36
C ASP A 22 -4.64 -0.22 17.61
N ASP A 23 -4.36 0.58 16.58
CA ASP A 23 -5.39 1.27 15.78
C ASP A 23 -5.33 0.84 14.30
N LYS A 24 -6.00 -0.29 14.02
CA LYS A 24 -6.08 -0.84 12.67
C LYS A 24 -6.79 0.09 11.69
N TYR A 25 -7.80 0.84 12.13
CA TYR A 25 -8.57 1.72 11.26
C TYR A 25 -7.73 2.91 10.80
N ARG A 26 -7.00 3.53 11.72
CA ARG A 26 -6.05 4.57 11.39
C ARG A 26 -4.96 4.06 10.46
N PHE A 27 -4.43 2.86 10.70
CA PHE A 27 -3.46 2.25 9.80
C PHE A 27 -3.99 2.13 8.37
N VAL A 28 -5.18 1.53 8.18
CA VAL A 28 -5.81 1.39 6.86
C VAL A 28 -5.98 2.75 6.17
N TYR A 29 -6.47 3.75 6.91
CA TYR A 29 -6.69 5.10 6.37
C TYR A 29 -5.39 5.76 5.91
N ASP A 30 -4.34 5.72 6.75
CA ASP A 30 -3.05 6.33 6.46
C ASP A 30 -2.31 5.60 5.32
N VAL A 31 -2.41 4.27 5.25
CA VAL A 31 -1.84 3.46 4.15
C VAL A 31 -2.45 3.86 2.80
N ILE A 32 -3.78 3.98 2.70
CA ILE A 32 -4.45 4.39 1.46
C ILE A 32 -3.94 5.77 1.00
N LYS A 33 -3.76 6.71 1.94
CA LYS A 33 -3.22 8.04 1.65
C LYS A 33 -1.78 7.98 1.13
N ILE A 34 -0.95 7.10 1.70
CA ILE A 34 0.43 6.87 1.24
C ILE A 34 0.44 6.27 -0.17
N PHE A 35 -0.39 5.26 -0.45
CA PHE A 35 -0.48 4.65 -1.79
C PHE A 35 -0.88 5.66 -2.85
N LYS A 36 -1.85 6.52 -2.58
CA LYS A 36 -2.24 7.61 -3.52
C LYS A 36 -1.07 8.54 -3.82
N ARG A 37 -0.29 8.93 -2.80
CA ARG A 37 0.88 9.81 -2.98
C ARG A 37 1.98 9.11 -3.77
N ARG A 38 2.26 7.85 -3.48
CA ARG A 38 3.25 7.04 -4.22
C ARG A 38 2.85 6.89 -5.68
N LEU A 39 1.59 6.53 -5.95
CA LEU A 39 1.03 6.41 -7.29
C LEU A 39 1.15 7.74 -8.06
N HIS A 40 0.79 8.85 -7.43
CA HIS A 40 0.93 10.18 -8.03
C HIS A 40 2.40 10.53 -8.33
N ALA A 41 3.33 10.17 -7.46
CA ALA A 41 4.75 10.39 -7.67
C ALA A 41 5.26 9.60 -8.90
N ILE A 42 4.82 8.35 -9.07
CA ILE A 42 5.16 7.54 -10.24
C ILE A 42 4.59 8.17 -11.53
N TYR A 43 3.32 8.60 -11.52
CA TYR A 43 2.72 9.30 -12.67
C TYR A 43 3.42 10.62 -13.02
N SER A 44 3.95 11.31 -12.02
CA SER A 44 4.58 12.62 -12.20
C SER A 44 6.08 12.52 -12.50
N ASP A 45 6.65 11.31 -12.51
CA ASP A 45 8.07 11.10 -12.74
C ASP A 45 8.41 11.32 -14.22
N LYS A 46 8.88 12.52 -14.52
CA LYS A 46 9.33 12.92 -15.86
C LYS A 46 10.68 12.31 -16.26
N THR A 47 11.36 11.62 -15.35
CA THR A 47 12.69 11.04 -15.59
C THR A 47 12.61 9.59 -16.05
N LYS A 48 11.47 8.92 -15.85
CA LYS A 48 11.25 7.54 -16.29
C LYS A 48 11.25 7.48 -17.82
N ARG A 49 12.11 6.63 -18.37
CA ARG A 49 12.21 6.33 -19.80
C ARG A 49 11.84 4.87 -20.00
N PHE A 50 10.94 4.61 -20.92
CA PHE A 50 10.55 3.26 -21.32
C PHE A 50 11.47 2.82 -22.47
N VAL A 51 11.90 1.56 -22.43
CA VAL A 51 12.75 0.95 -23.45
C VAL A 51 11.97 0.75 -24.74
N ASP A 52 10.68 0.40 -24.64
CA ASP A 52 9.78 0.25 -25.78
C ASP A 52 8.30 0.54 -25.43
N GLU A 53 7.44 0.44 -26.44
CA GLU A 53 6.00 0.67 -26.34
C GLU A 53 5.29 -0.39 -25.48
N ASN A 54 5.76 -1.64 -25.47
CA ASN A 54 5.16 -2.68 -24.65
C ASN A 54 5.40 -2.41 -23.16
N GLU A 55 6.62 -2.06 -22.78
CA GLU A 55 6.96 -1.70 -21.39
C GLU A 55 6.14 -0.49 -20.92
N PHE A 56 5.92 0.49 -21.80
CA PHE A 56 5.06 1.64 -21.51
C PHE A 56 3.60 1.23 -21.23
N PHE A 57 3.02 0.37 -22.07
CA PHE A 57 1.65 -0.10 -21.86
C PHE A 57 1.50 -0.99 -20.63
N GLU A 58 2.48 -1.86 -20.36
CA GLU A 58 2.50 -2.69 -19.14
C GLU A 58 2.51 -1.83 -17.87
N GLU A 59 3.31 -0.77 -17.86
CA GLU A 59 3.34 0.18 -16.75
C GLU A 59 1.99 0.89 -16.59
N ILE A 60 1.39 1.39 -17.68
CA ILE A 60 0.07 2.04 -17.63
C ILE A 60 -0.99 1.11 -17.04
N ASP A 61 -1.01 -0.14 -17.49
CA ASP A 61 -1.95 -1.15 -17.01
C ASP A 61 -1.75 -1.47 -15.54
N LEU A 62 -0.51 -1.58 -15.08
CA LEU A 62 -0.18 -1.75 -13.66
C LEU A 62 -0.70 -0.57 -12.84
N LEU A 63 -0.40 0.66 -13.25
CA LEU A 63 -0.81 1.87 -12.52
C LEU A 63 -2.34 2.02 -12.50
N LYS A 64 -3.03 1.65 -13.59
CA LYS A 64 -4.49 1.62 -13.64
C LYS A 64 -5.07 0.58 -12.68
N LYS A 65 -4.53 -0.64 -12.64
CA LYS A 65 -4.93 -1.68 -11.67
C LYS A 65 -4.74 -1.21 -10.23
N VAL A 66 -3.60 -0.58 -9.92
CA VAL A 66 -3.35 0.01 -8.59
C VAL A 66 -4.40 1.07 -8.25
N LYS A 67 -4.69 1.98 -9.18
CA LYS A 67 -5.73 3.01 -9.00
C LYS A 67 -7.10 2.39 -8.70
N ASP A 68 -7.51 1.40 -9.49
CA ASP A 68 -8.82 0.77 -9.36
C ASP A 68 -8.95 0.02 -8.02
N ASN A 69 -7.88 -0.65 -7.58
CA ASN A 69 -7.82 -1.29 -6.27
C ASN A 69 -7.86 -0.29 -5.11
N ILE A 70 -7.22 0.88 -5.23
CA ILE A 70 -7.34 1.97 -4.24
C ILE A 70 -8.79 2.46 -4.16
N VAL A 71 -9.46 2.64 -5.31
CA VAL A 71 -10.88 3.06 -5.34
C VAL A 71 -11.78 2.01 -4.70
N LEU A 72 -11.52 0.72 -4.94
CA LEU A 72 -12.23 -0.39 -4.28
C LEU A 72 -12.01 -0.36 -2.77
N ALA A 73 -10.78 -0.10 -2.31
CA ALA A 73 -10.44 0.03 -0.90
C ALA A 73 -11.21 1.17 -0.21
N GLU A 74 -11.49 2.27 -0.92
CA GLU A 74 -12.28 3.38 -0.40
C GLU A 74 -13.79 3.10 -0.39
N LYS A 75 -14.29 2.41 -1.42
CA LYS A 75 -15.73 2.08 -1.55
C LYS A 75 -16.16 0.96 -0.60
N ASN A 76 -15.29 -0.02 -0.35
CA ASN A 76 -15.50 -1.02 0.67
C ASN A 76 -15.33 -0.37 2.05
N ASN A 77 -16.43 0.15 2.57
CA ASN A 77 -16.54 0.68 3.93
C ASN A 77 -15.78 -0.25 4.90
N PRO A 78 -14.86 0.25 5.76
CA PRO A 78 -13.86 -0.53 6.51
C PRO A 78 -14.39 -1.57 7.51
N ARG A 79 -15.66 -1.98 7.44
CA ARG A 79 -16.30 -2.97 8.31
C ARG A 79 -15.93 -4.42 7.97
N ALA A 80 -15.54 -4.73 6.73
CA ALA A 80 -14.98 -6.03 6.34
C ALA A 80 -13.44 -6.00 6.40
N VAL A 81 -12.90 -5.91 7.61
CA VAL A 81 -11.48 -5.54 7.84
C VAL A 81 -10.47 -6.63 7.44
N SER A 82 -10.89 -7.86 7.12
CA SER A 82 -10.01 -8.91 6.60
C SER A 82 -9.71 -8.70 5.12
N ASP A 83 -10.73 -8.33 4.36
CA ASP A 83 -10.65 -8.24 2.90
C ASP A 83 -9.91 -6.97 2.49
N ILE A 84 -10.08 -5.89 3.27
CA ILE A 84 -9.32 -4.66 3.06
C ILE A 84 -7.82 -4.87 3.29
N MET A 85 -7.39 -5.65 4.28
CA MET A 85 -5.96 -5.88 4.52
C MET A 85 -5.31 -6.64 3.37
N ARG A 86 -5.96 -7.69 2.85
CA ARG A 86 -5.49 -8.43 1.68
C ARG A 86 -5.41 -7.56 0.43
N LEU A 87 -6.39 -6.66 0.26
CA LEU A 87 -6.38 -5.68 -0.82
C LEU A 87 -5.21 -4.69 -0.66
N LEU A 88 -4.97 -4.19 0.55
CA LEU A 88 -3.84 -3.31 0.82
C LEU A 88 -2.49 -4.02 0.64
N GLU A 89 -2.38 -5.30 1.00
CA GLU A 89 -1.18 -6.11 0.75
C GLU A 89 -0.91 -6.24 -0.75
N THR A 90 -1.95 -6.50 -1.55
CA THR A 90 -1.85 -6.55 -3.02
C THR A 90 -1.38 -5.21 -3.60
N ILE A 91 -1.96 -4.10 -3.14
CA ILE A 91 -1.57 -2.75 -3.59
C ILE A 91 -0.14 -2.43 -3.16
N ALA A 92 0.24 -2.78 -1.91
CA ALA A 92 1.60 -2.60 -1.40
C ALA A 92 2.60 -3.32 -2.30
N ASP A 93 2.30 -4.57 -2.66
CA ASP A 93 3.16 -5.40 -3.48
C ASP A 93 3.46 -4.75 -4.83
N MET A 94 2.43 -4.22 -5.50
CA MET A 94 2.51 -3.49 -6.77
C MET A 94 3.26 -2.15 -6.67
N LEU A 95 3.40 -1.58 -5.47
CA LEU A 95 4.07 -0.30 -5.20
C LEU A 95 5.46 -0.45 -4.58
N ASP A 96 6.05 -1.66 -4.64
CA ASP A 96 7.32 -2.00 -3.99
C ASP A 96 7.31 -1.78 -2.46
N MET A 97 6.16 -2.02 -1.83
CA MET A 97 5.96 -1.90 -0.37
C MET A 97 5.51 -3.22 0.26
N LYS A 98 5.64 -3.33 1.58
CA LYS A 98 5.25 -4.49 2.37
C LYS A 98 4.43 -4.06 3.57
N ILE A 99 3.35 -4.78 3.86
CA ILE A 99 2.59 -4.62 5.11
C ILE A 99 2.99 -5.75 6.07
N GLU A 100 3.27 -5.40 7.31
CA GLU A 100 3.54 -6.36 8.39
C GLU A 100 2.62 -6.11 9.59
N VAL A 101 2.21 -7.20 10.24
CA VAL A 101 1.41 -7.16 11.47
C VAL A 101 2.09 -8.05 12.52
N ALA A 102 2.51 -7.45 13.63
CA ALA A 102 3.21 -8.15 14.70
C ALA A 102 2.44 -8.04 16.04
N ASP A 103 2.48 -9.11 16.83
CA ASP A 103 1.96 -9.12 18.20
C ASP A 103 3.03 -8.61 19.17
N ILE A 104 2.70 -7.63 20.00
CA ILE A 104 3.52 -7.20 21.13
C ILE A 104 3.16 -8.09 22.32
N LYS A 105 4.07 -9.00 22.68
CA LYS A 105 4.00 -9.65 23.99
C LYS A 105 4.43 -8.62 25.04
N GLN A 106 3.54 -8.34 25.99
CA GLN A 106 3.93 -7.61 27.20
C GLN A 106 4.90 -8.52 27.98
N THR A 107 6.17 -8.15 28.01
CA THR A 107 7.13 -8.62 29.02
C THR A 107 6.77 -8.07 30.38
#